data_AF-D1ACV7-F1
#
_entry.id   AF-D1ACV7-F1
#
_cell.length_a   1.000
_cell.length_b   1.000
_cell.length_c   1.000
_cell.angle_alpha   90.00
_cell.angle_beta   90.00
_cell.angle_gamma   90.00
#
_symmetry.space_group_name_H-M   'P 1'
#
loop_
_entity.id
_entity.type
_entity.pdbx_description
1 polymer ?
#
loop_
_entity_poly.entity_id
_entity_poly.type
_entity_poly.pdbx_seq_one_letter_code
_entity_poly.pdbx_strand_id
1 'polypeptide(L)'
;MAVYGIDLGTTYSCIACIDEVGRPTVLRNLEGTDTTPSVVYFETSDNVIVGATAKDNAVLEPDKVVSLIKRDMGRDITYPIHEFGYTPEELSAFILLKLATDARTTTGEDARDVVITVPAYFGAAERDATRKAGRIAGLNVIDIISEPIAAAINYGVLNPEQDRTILVYDLGGGTFDTTVIALRDGNIEVICTDGDHELGGADWDARLVEYLAERFREEHPDAGDPLDDKQTEQQLRRDAEDAKKALTTRTSYTVRVMHDGRAAAIEITREKFEEITKDLLDRTIEITGRTLATAADKGITDYDDLVLVGGSTKMPAVAARLEAELGLKPRLQDPDLAVAKGAALYAFEETYRRLLRSGATEQAQEMASKAGLSAEQQRQIAGRQIKTVASHAFGIVVVDRETQAEQVAHLVHANDELPASHTEDFFTVYDNQTAADVRVMEQAGSVESPEPADNNEIATGVIKIPPGKRAGWPVEVTFELDTSGLLHVTAVEKETGEKLELKVDVGGMSEEEVERSRAALSRVQVS
;
A
#
# COMPACT_ATOMS: atom_id res chain seq x y z
N MET A 1 -27.48 -3.33 -2.43
CA MET A 1 -26.43 -2.34 -2.20
C MET A 1 -25.15 -3.04 -2.62
N ALA A 2 -24.69 -2.77 -3.84
CA ALA A 2 -23.42 -3.33 -4.31
C ALA A 2 -22.28 -2.69 -3.54
N VAL A 3 -21.33 -3.52 -3.15
CA VAL A 3 -20.08 -3.11 -2.51
C VAL A 3 -18.93 -3.55 -3.39
N TYR A 4 -17.87 -2.76 -3.40
CA TYR A 4 -16.78 -2.92 -4.34
C TYR A 4 -15.45 -3.03 -3.60
N GLY A 5 -14.58 -3.89 -4.11
CA GLY A 5 -13.18 -3.95 -3.71
C GLY A 5 -12.34 -3.24 -4.76
N ILE A 6 -11.51 -2.30 -4.34
CA ILE A 6 -10.58 -1.59 -5.20
C ILE A 6 -9.17 -1.99 -4.81
N ASP A 7 -8.44 -2.56 -5.76
CA ASP A 7 -6.99 -2.61 -5.71
C ASP A 7 -6.43 -1.32 -6.32
N LEU A 8 -5.96 -0.40 -5.47
CA LEU A 8 -5.33 0.84 -5.88
C LEU A 8 -3.82 0.59 -5.99
N GLY A 9 -3.34 -0.04 -7.06
CA GLY A 9 -1.92 -0.38 -7.22
C GLY A 9 -1.05 0.77 -7.74
N THR A 10 0.27 0.65 -7.57
CA THR A 10 1.24 1.69 -7.98
C THR A 10 1.27 1.94 -9.50
N THR A 11 1.11 0.88 -10.29
CA THR A 11 1.19 0.95 -11.76
C THR A 11 -0.14 0.67 -12.43
N TYR A 12 -0.94 -0.22 -11.84
CA TYR A 12 -2.26 -0.61 -12.33
C TYR A 12 -3.21 -0.74 -11.15
N SER A 13 -4.45 -0.35 -11.37
CA SER A 13 -5.53 -0.48 -10.41
C SER A 13 -6.68 -1.30 -11.00
N CYS A 14 -7.46 -1.93 -10.13
CA CYS A 14 -8.54 -2.84 -10.49
C CYS A 14 -9.73 -2.62 -9.55
N ILE A 15 -10.95 -2.82 -10.05
CA ILE A 15 -12.18 -2.81 -9.24
C ILE A 15 -12.96 -4.11 -9.46
N ALA A 16 -13.41 -4.70 -8.36
CA ALA A 16 -14.20 -5.91 -8.35
C ALA A 16 -15.47 -5.75 -7.50
N CYS A 17 -16.47 -6.57 -7.79
CA CYS A 17 -17.70 -6.66 -7.01
C CYS A 17 -18.09 -8.12 -6.79
N ILE A 18 -19.11 -8.36 -5.96
CA ILE A 18 -19.76 -9.67 -5.85
C ILE A 18 -20.89 -9.74 -6.87
N ASP A 19 -20.87 -10.75 -7.74
CA ASP A 19 -21.92 -10.96 -8.73
C ASP A 19 -23.20 -11.54 -8.11
N GLU A 20 -24.25 -11.70 -8.93
CA GLU A 20 -25.56 -12.21 -8.50
C GLU A 20 -25.53 -13.63 -7.94
N VAL A 21 -24.46 -14.39 -8.18
CA VAL A 21 -24.28 -15.78 -7.68
C VAL A 21 -23.25 -15.86 -6.55
N GLY A 22 -22.86 -14.72 -5.97
CA GLY A 22 -21.99 -14.64 -4.80
C GLY A 22 -20.50 -14.81 -5.11
N ARG A 23 -20.07 -14.65 -6.38
CA ARG A 23 -18.66 -14.79 -6.77
C ARG A 23 -18.00 -13.43 -6.97
N PRO A 24 -16.73 -13.28 -6.54
CA PRO A 24 -15.99 -12.06 -6.81
C PRO A 24 -15.62 -11.99 -8.30
N THR A 25 -16.01 -10.89 -8.94
CA THR A 25 -15.81 -10.64 -10.35
C THR A 25 -15.19 -9.26 -10.55
N VAL A 26 -14.15 -9.20 -11.38
CA VAL A 26 -13.52 -7.94 -11.78
C VAL A 26 -14.37 -7.26 -12.84
N LEU A 27 -14.52 -5.95 -12.73
CA LEU A 27 -15.23 -5.13 -13.70
C LEU A 27 -14.24 -4.55 -14.68
N ARG A 28 -14.52 -4.74 -15.98
CA ARG A 28 -13.72 -4.16 -17.05
C ARG A 28 -13.91 -2.64 -17.09
N ASN A 29 -12.82 -1.92 -17.34
CA ASN A 29 -12.87 -0.50 -17.64
C ASN A 29 -13.51 -0.23 -19.01
N LEU A 30 -13.77 1.05 -19.32
CA LEU A 30 -14.42 1.43 -20.59
C LEU A 30 -13.55 1.13 -21.83
N GLU A 31 -12.25 0.93 -21.63
CA GLU A 31 -11.30 0.48 -22.66
C GLU A 31 -11.35 -1.03 -22.88
N GLY A 32 -12.12 -1.77 -22.09
CA GLY A 32 -12.31 -3.21 -22.22
C GLY A 32 -11.14 -4.02 -21.65
N THR A 33 -10.51 -3.58 -20.58
CA THR A 33 -9.43 -4.30 -19.88
C THR A 33 -9.77 -4.49 -18.41
N ASP A 34 -9.20 -5.51 -17.76
CA ASP A 34 -9.49 -5.85 -16.36
C ASP A 34 -8.75 -4.93 -15.35
N THR A 35 -7.77 -4.16 -15.84
CA THR A 35 -6.92 -3.27 -15.04
C THR A 35 -6.74 -1.93 -15.74
N THR A 36 -6.77 -0.83 -14.98
CA THR A 36 -6.55 0.53 -15.47
C THR A 36 -5.17 1.01 -15.00
N PRO A 37 -4.29 1.53 -15.89
CA PRO A 37 -3.04 2.15 -15.46
C PRO A 37 -3.27 3.26 -14.42
N SER A 38 -2.47 3.28 -13.35
CA SER A 38 -2.50 4.30 -12.30
C SER A 38 -1.74 5.56 -12.76
N VAL A 39 -2.23 6.18 -13.84
CA VAL A 39 -1.61 7.33 -14.51
C VAL A 39 -2.66 8.40 -14.74
N VAL A 40 -2.33 9.64 -14.39
CA VAL A 40 -3.22 10.81 -14.47
C VAL A 40 -2.62 11.81 -15.44
N TYR A 41 -3.38 12.22 -16.45
CA TYR A 41 -3.00 13.21 -17.45
C TYR A 41 -3.93 14.42 -17.38
N PHE A 42 -3.36 15.61 -17.25
CA PHE A 42 -4.08 16.88 -17.20
C PHE A 42 -4.09 17.56 -18.57
N GLU A 43 -5.01 17.16 -19.44
CA GLU A 43 -5.17 17.78 -20.76
C GLU A 43 -5.39 19.30 -20.65
N THR A 44 -6.29 19.68 -19.74
CA THR A 44 -6.55 21.07 -19.31
C THR A 44 -6.72 21.13 -17.79
N SER A 45 -6.91 22.33 -17.23
CA SER A 45 -7.20 22.50 -15.79
C SER A 45 -8.56 21.94 -15.36
N ASP A 46 -9.48 21.73 -16.31
CA ASP A 46 -10.85 21.26 -16.10
C ASP A 46 -11.14 19.89 -16.74
N ASN A 47 -10.19 19.31 -17.48
CA ASN A 47 -10.29 17.99 -18.08
C ASN A 47 -9.09 17.11 -17.72
N VAL A 48 -9.36 16.02 -17.00
CA VAL A 48 -8.38 15.05 -16.53
C VAL A 48 -8.70 13.68 -17.13
N ILE A 49 -7.67 13.03 -17.67
CA ILE A 49 -7.75 11.72 -18.29
C ILE A 49 -6.97 10.74 -17.41
N VAL A 50 -7.53 9.56 -17.15
CA VAL A 50 -6.88 8.53 -16.35
C VAL A 50 -6.75 7.23 -17.14
N GLY A 51 -5.66 6.49 -16.93
CA GLY A 51 -5.52 5.14 -17.47
C GLY A 51 -4.67 5.04 -18.73
N ALA A 52 -5.08 4.19 -19.66
CA ALA A 52 -4.29 3.88 -20.86
C ALA A 52 -4.02 5.12 -21.72
N THR A 53 -5.05 5.95 -21.93
CA THR A 53 -4.92 7.20 -22.68
C THR A 53 -3.94 8.17 -21.99
N ALA A 54 -3.96 8.27 -20.66
CA ALA A 54 -3.00 9.09 -19.92
C ALA A 54 -1.57 8.58 -20.08
N LYS A 55 -1.38 7.26 -20.00
CA LYS A 55 -0.10 6.59 -20.21
C LYS A 55 0.44 6.77 -21.64
N ASP A 56 -0.41 6.71 -22.65
CA ASP A 56 -0.01 6.95 -24.04
C ASP A 56 0.42 8.41 -24.27
N ASN A 57 -0.23 9.38 -23.60
CA ASN A 57 0.12 10.80 -23.70
C ASN A 57 1.38 11.19 -22.92
N ALA A 58 1.87 10.35 -21.99
CA ALA A 58 3.09 10.62 -21.23
C ALA A 58 4.32 10.86 -22.12
N VAL A 59 4.35 10.26 -23.31
CA VAL A 59 5.43 10.45 -24.29
C VAL A 59 5.36 11.84 -24.95
N LEU A 60 4.14 12.35 -25.19
CA LEU A 60 3.92 13.62 -25.88
C LEU A 60 4.00 14.81 -24.91
N GLU A 61 3.38 14.69 -23.75
CA GLU A 61 3.22 15.76 -22.76
C GLU A 61 3.66 15.29 -21.35
N PRO A 62 4.94 14.92 -21.17
CA PRO A 62 5.45 14.34 -19.92
C PRO A 62 5.21 15.24 -18.69
N ASP A 63 5.28 16.56 -18.86
CA ASP A 63 5.12 17.55 -17.78
C ASP A 63 3.66 17.70 -17.29
N LYS A 64 2.70 17.07 -17.97
CA LYS A 64 1.27 17.08 -17.61
C LYS A 64 0.78 15.71 -17.12
N VAL A 65 1.67 14.73 -17.02
CA VAL A 65 1.33 13.36 -16.63
C VAL A 65 2.00 13.01 -15.32
N VAL A 66 1.22 12.47 -14.39
CA VAL A 66 1.71 11.95 -13.11
C VAL A 66 1.45 10.46 -13.03
N SER A 67 2.43 9.69 -12.56
CA SER A 67 2.39 8.24 -12.41
C SER A 67 3.19 7.83 -11.17
N LEU A 68 3.10 6.55 -10.76
CA LEU A 68 3.75 6.02 -9.55
C LEU A 68 3.36 6.75 -8.26
N ILE A 69 2.21 7.43 -8.27
CA ILE A 69 1.67 8.28 -7.18
C ILE A 69 1.64 7.53 -5.84
N LYS A 70 1.40 6.21 -5.87
CA LYS A 70 1.31 5.39 -4.66
C LYS A 70 2.59 5.40 -3.81
N ARG A 71 3.76 5.63 -4.40
CA ARG A 71 5.04 5.73 -3.65
C ARG A 71 5.11 6.98 -2.77
N ASP A 72 4.26 7.96 -3.03
CA ASP A 72 4.25 9.24 -2.32
C ASP A 72 3.03 9.42 -1.42
N MET A 73 2.14 8.42 -1.33
CA MET A 73 1.02 8.46 -0.39
C MET A 73 1.56 8.69 1.03
N GLY A 74 0.90 9.55 1.81
CA GLY A 74 1.32 9.90 3.17
C GLY A 74 2.52 10.84 3.28
N ARG A 75 3.16 11.22 2.15
CA ARG A 75 4.26 12.20 2.13
C ARG A 75 3.71 13.61 1.87
N ASP A 76 4.33 14.61 2.50
CA ASP A 76 4.03 16.03 2.26
C ASP A 76 4.73 16.51 0.97
N ILE A 77 4.17 16.10 -0.17
CA ILE A 77 4.64 16.48 -1.51
C ILE A 77 3.49 17.07 -2.33
N THR A 78 3.84 18.03 -3.20
CA THR A 78 2.88 18.64 -4.12
C THR A 78 3.44 18.60 -5.54
N TYR A 79 2.60 18.16 -6.48
CA TYR A 79 2.88 18.12 -7.90
C TYR A 79 2.37 19.39 -8.59
N PRO A 80 3.26 20.27 -9.08
CA PRO A 80 2.84 21.47 -9.80
C PRO A 80 2.37 21.09 -11.21
N ILE A 81 1.09 21.23 -11.48
CA ILE A 81 0.49 20.98 -12.80
C ILE A 81 -0.33 22.20 -13.21
N HIS A 82 0.01 22.78 -14.38
CA HIS A 82 -0.50 24.08 -14.81
C HIS A 82 -0.22 25.18 -13.75
N GLU A 83 -1.26 25.80 -13.20
CA GLU A 83 -1.17 26.83 -12.14
C GLU A 83 -1.54 26.28 -10.75
N PHE A 84 -1.76 24.97 -10.64
CA PHE A 84 -2.25 24.32 -9.41
C PHE A 84 -1.20 23.34 -8.85
N GLY A 85 -1.24 23.14 -7.54
CA GLY A 85 -0.51 22.08 -6.86
C GLY A 85 -1.47 20.96 -6.49
N TYR A 86 -1.11 19.72 -6.80
CA TYR A 86 -1.89 18.53 -6.46
C TYR A 86 -1.16 17.63 -5.49
N THR A 87 -1.86 17.12 -4.47
CA THR A 87 -1.29 16.14 -3.53
C THR A 87 -1.44 14.70 -4.05
N PRO A 88 -0.68 13.73 -3.51
CA PRO A 88 -0.86 12.31 -3.84
C PRO A 88 -2.29 11.79 -3.60
N GLU A 89 -2.99 12.30 -2.58
CA GLU A 89 -4.38 11.95 -2.30
C GLU A 89 -5.32 12.45 -3.38
N GLU A 90 -5.14 13.68 -3.86
CA GLU A 90 -5.95 14.25 -4.95
C GLU A 90 -5.70 13.52 -6.27
N LEU A 91 -4.44 13.19 -6.57
CA LEU A 91 -4.06 12.43 -7.75
C LEU A 91 -4.65 11.01 -7.73
N SER A 92 -4.56 10.34 -6.58
CA SER A 92 -5.17 9.02 -6.36
C SER A 92 -6.70 9.08 -6.41
N ALA A 93 -7.31 10.19 -5.97
CA ALA A 93 -8.76 10.38 -6.06
C ALA A 93 -9.27 10.42 -7.50
N PHE A 94 -8.50 10.98 -8.45
CA PHE A 94 -8.84 10.89 -9.87
C PHE A 94 -8.88 9.44 -10.36
N ILE A 95 -7.94 8.60 -9.92
CA ILE A 95 -7.89 7.17 -10.27
C ILE A 95 -9.11 6.45 -9.70
N LEU A 96 -9.40 6.65 -8.42
CA LEU A 96 -10.55 6.05 -7.75
C LEU A 96 -11.88 6.47 -8.38
N LEU A 97 -12.02 7.76 -8.75
CA LEU A 97 -13.22 8.25 -9.42
C LEU A 97 -13.40 7.65 -10.82
N LYS A 98 -12.32 7.48 -11.58
CA LYS A 98 -12.35 6.80 -12.88
C LYS A 98 -12.83 5.36 -12.73
N LEU A 99 -12.25 4.59 -11.80
CA LEU A 99 -12.65 3.19 -11.54
C LEU A 99 -14.13 3.08 -11.15
N ALA A 100 -14.60 3.93 -10.24
CA ALA A 100 -15.99 3.96 -9.81
C ALA A 100 -16.95 4.38 -10.95
N THR A 101 -16.54 5.33 -11.80
CA THR A 101 -17.33 5.79 -12.95
C THR A 101 -17.47 4.70 -14.00
N ASP A 102 -16.40 3.97 -14.29
CA ASP A 102 -16.40 2.85 -15.22
C ASP A 102 -17.26 1.70 -14.68
N ALA A 103 -17.12 1.36 -13.39
CA ALA A 103 -17.94 0.36 -12.72
C ALA A 103 -19.43 0.73 -12.76
N ARG A 104 -19.79 1.99 -12.49
CA ARG A 104 -21.17 2.49 -12.61
C ARG A 104 -21.70 2.36 -14.03
N THR A 105 -20.89 2.68 -15.02
CA THR A 105 -21.30 2.60 -16.42
C THR A 105 -21.58 1.17 -16.85
N THR A 106 -20.75 0.23 -16.38
CA THR A 106 -20.87 -1.20 -16.70
C THR A 106 -22.03 -1.88 -15.95
N THR A 107 -22.23 -1.56 -14.66
CA THR A 107 -23.22 -2.22 -13.79
C THR A 107 -24.58 -1.52 -13.79
N GLY A 108 -24.63 -0.22 -14.10
CA GLY A 108 -25.81 0.63 -13.90
C GLY A 108 -26.09 1.00 -12.44
N GLU A 109 -25.25 0.55 -11.50
CA GLU A 109 -25.37 0.82 -10.06
C GLU A 109 -24.38 1.91 -9.62
N ASP A 110 -24.72 2.65 -8.57
CA ASP A 110 -23.83 3.68 -8.03
C ASP A 110 -22.70 3.04 -7.21
N ALA A 111 -21.48 3.03 -7.75
CA ALA A 111 -20.31 2.40 -7.14
C ALA A 111 -19.69 3.27 -6.03
N ARG A 112 -20.42 3.49 -4.93
CA ARG A 112 -19.98 4.36 -3.83
C ARG A 112 -19.36 3.65 -2.64
N ASP A 113 -19.88 2.49 -2.27
CA ASP A 113 -19.48 1.77 -1.07
C ASP A 113 -18.28 0.86 -1.39
N VAL A 114 -17.09 1.23 -0.90
CA VAL A 114 -15.83 0.62 -1.32
C VAL A 114 -14.96 0.18 -0.15
N VAL A 115 -14.18 -0.87 -0.35
CA VAL A 115 -12.97 -1.17 0.41
C VAL A 115 -11.78 -0.97 -0.52
N ILE A 116 -10.75 -0.27 -0.06
CA ILE A 116 -9.55 0.01 -0.85
C ILE A 116 -8.36 -0.75 -0.25
N THR A 117 -7.51 -1.34 -1.09
CA THR A 117 -6.33 -2.06 -0.63
C THR A 117 -5.08 -1.18 -0.52
N VAL A 118 -4.18 -1.58 0.39
CA VAL A 118 -2.86 -0.98 0.59
C VAL A 118 -1.81 -2.06 0.85
N PRO A 119 -0.51 -1.80 0.60
CA PRO A 119 0.59 -2.65 1.02
C PRO A 119 0.51 -2.99 2.50
N ALA A 120 0.98 -4.18 2.90
CA ALA A 120 0.98 -4.53 4.32
C ALA A 120 1.92 -3.65 5.13
N TYR A 121 3.05 -3.28 4.52
CA TYR A 121 4.05 -2.41 5.12
C TYR A 121 3.64 -0.93 5.18
N PHE A 122 2.48 -0.52 4.65
CA PHE A 122 2.00 0.87 4.82
C PHE A 122 1.76 1.19 6.30
N GLY A 123 2.32 2.32 6.72
CA GLY A 123 2.16 2.91 8.04
C GLY A 123 0.82 3.65 8.19
N ALA A 124 0.72 4.41 9.28
CA ALA A 124 -0.51 5.13 9.57
C ALA A 124 -0.77 6.27 8.55
N ALA A 125 0.31 6.92 8.07
CA ALA A 125 0.27 8.01 7.08
C ALA A 125 -0.40 7.59 5.78
N GLU A 126 0.10 6.51 5.19
CA GLU A 126 -0.26 6.11 3.85
C GLU A 126 -1.65 5.48 3.82
N ARG A 127 -2.04 4.80 4.90
CA ARG A 127 -3.39 4.26 5.11
C ARG A 127 -4.43 5.38 5.18
N ASP A 128 -4.15 6.42 5.96
CA ASP A 128 -5.06 7.55 6.10
C ASP A 128 -5.13 8.38 4.81
N ALA A 129 -4.00 8.66 4.17
CA ALA A 129 -3.94 9.31 2.86
C ALA A 129 -4.77 8.55 1.81
N THR A 130 -4.71 7.22 1.80
CA THR A 130 -5.52 6.39 0.89
C THR A 130 -7.02 6.50 1.20
N ARG A 131 -7.39 6.52 2.48
CA ARG A 131 -8.78 6.75 2.92
C ARG A 131 -9.28 8.12 2.50
N LYS A 132 -8.46 9.17 2.67
CA LYS A 132 -8.75 10.55 2.23
C LYS A 132 -8.91 10.62 0.72
N ALA A 133 -8.06 9.98 -0.07
CA ALA A 133 -8.20 9.89 -1.53
C ALA A 133 -9.58 9.33 -1.93
N GLY A 134 -10.04 8.26 -1.28
CA GLY A 134 -11.38 7.71 -1.51
C GLY A 134 -12.51 8.69 -1.17
N ARG A 135 -12.37 9.45 -0.08
CA ARG A 135 -13.34 10.49 0.29
C ARG A 135 -13.35 11.66 -0.69
N ILE A 136 -12.18 12.11 -1.17
CA ILE A 136 -12.04 13.15 -2.19
C ILE A 136 -12.70 12.70 -3.49
N ALA A 137 -12.58 11.42 -3.86
CA ALA A 137 -13.27 10.82 -5.00
C ALA A 137 -14.80 10.70 -4.82
N GLY A 138 -15.32 11.06 -3.63
CA GLY A 138 -16.75 10.99 -3.31
C GLY A 138 -17.25 9.60 -2.92
N LEU A 139 -16.34 8.67 -2.63
CA LEU A 139 -16.65 7.30 -2.23
C LEU A 139 -16.90 7.21 -0.72
N ASN A 140 -17.75 6.27 -0.33
CA ASN A 140 -17.89 5.83 1.05
C ASN A 140 -16.89 4.70 1.32
N VAL A 141 -15.74 5.04 1.88
CA VAL A 141 -14.69 4.08 2.22
C VAL A 141 -15.09 3.30 3.47
N ILE A 142 -15.66 2.11 3.27
CA ILE A 142 -16.06 1.19 4.33
C ILE A 142 -14.84 0.86 5.19
N ASP A 143 -13.73 0.49 4.55
CA ASP A 143 -12.50 0.12 5.22
C ASP A 143 -11.28 0.21 4.29
N ILE A 144 -10.09 0.12 4.89
CA ILE A 144 -8.82 -0.05 4.20
C ILE A 144 -8.26 -1.42 4.60
N ILE A 145 -7.98 -2.29 3.64
CA ILE A 145 -7.47 -3.64 3.90
C ILE A 145 -6.07 -3.83 3.31
N SER A 146 -5.22 -4.59 3.99
CA SER A 146 -3.91 -4.94 3.44
C SER A 146 -4.05 -5.90 2.24
N GLU A 147 -3.28 -5.67 1.18
CA GLU A 147 -3.20 -6.50 -0.02
C GLU A 147 -3.01 -8.00 0.26
N PRO A 148 -2.07 -8.44 1.13
CA PRO A 148 -1.90 -9.86 1.41
C PRO A 148 -3.09 -10.47 2.16
N ILE A 149 -3.82 -9.69 2.97
CA ILE A 149 -5.07 -10.18 3.60
C ILE A 149 -6.15 -10.36 2.54
N ALA A 150 -6.31 -9.39 1.63
CA ALA A 150 -7.23 -9.52 0.51
C ALA A 150 -6.89 -10.74 -0.36
N ALA A 151 -5.62 -10.92 -0.70
CA ALA A 151 -5.15 -12.10 -1.43
C ALA A 151 -5.44 -13.41 -0.68
N ALA A 152 -5.21 -13.44 0.64
CA ALA A 152 -5.51 -14.58 1.50
C ALA A 152 -7.02 -14.88 1.58
N ILE A 153 -7.88 -13.87 1.59
CA ILE A 153 -9.35 -14.05 1.53
C ILE A 153 -9.74 -14.73 0.22
N ASN A 154 -9.25 -14.22 -0.92
CA ASN A 154 -9.52 -14.81 -2.23
C ASN A 154 -8.97 -16.25 -2.33
N TYR A 155 -7.79 -16.50 -1.74
CA TYR A 155 -7.19 -17.83 -1.65
C TYR A 155 -8.00 -18.78 -0.75
N GLY A 156 -8.45 -18.31 0.41
CA GLY A 156 -9.16 -19.07 1.44
C GLY A 156 -10.59 -19.46 1.06
N VAL A 157 -11.27 -18.65 0.23
CA VAL A 157 -12.55 -19.03 -0.39
C VAL A 157 -12.43 -20.33 -1.20
N LEU A 158 -11.25 -20.68 -1.69
CA LEU A 158 -11.02 -21.90 -2.44
C LEU A 158 -10.79 -23.15 -1.57
N ASN A 159 -10.42 -23.04 -0.28
CA ASN A 159 -10.11 -24.20 0.58
C ASN A 159 -10.40 -23.98 2.08
N PRO A 160 -11.67 -23.86 2.51
CA PRO A 160 -12.04 -23.59 3.90
C PRO A 160 -11.87 -24.78 4.89
N GLU A 161 -11.55 -25.98 4.41
CA GLU A 161 -11.62 -27.20 5.24
C GLU A 161 -10.30 -27.56 5.97
N GLN A 162 -9.22 -26.80 5.78
CA GLN A 162 -7.93 -27.12 6.37
C GLN A 162 -7.24 -25.88 6.92
N ASP A 163 -6.76 -26.00 8.15
CA ASP A 163 -5.77 -25.11 8.73
C ASP A 163 -4.54 -25.05 7.82
N ARG A 164 -4.15 -23.83 7.40
CA ARG A 164 -2.98 -23.60 6.53
C ARG A 164 -2.13 -22.44 6.99
N THR A 165 -0.82 -22.56 6.90
CA THR A 165 0.10 -21.43 7.03
C THR A 165 0.62 -21.10 5.64
N ILE A 166 0.39 -19.88 5.17
CA ILE A 166 0.81 -19.43 3.84
C ILE A 166 1.85 -18.32 3.96
N LEU A 167 2.82 -18.35 3.06
CA LEU A 167 3.70 -17.22 2.80
C LEU A 167 3.18 -16.47 1.58
N VAL A 168 2.74 -15.24 1.77
CA VAL A 168 2.39 -14.33 0.68
C VAL A 168 3.64 -13.57 0.27
N TYR A 169 3.95 -13.59 -1.01
CA TYR A 169 5.03 -12.83 -1.63
C TYR A 169 4.40 -11.92 -2.69
N ASP A 170 4.29 -10.63 -2.36
CA ASP A 170 3.64 -9.63 -3.19
C ASP A 170 4.69 -8.72 -3.84
N LEU A 171 4.97 -8.94 -5.12
CA LEU A 171 5.87 -8.08 -5.89
C LEU A 171 5.04 -7.32 -6.92
N GLY A 172 4.67 -6.11 -6.51
CA GLY A 172 3.84 -5.20 -7.28
C GLY A 172 4.63 -4.40 -8.33
N GLY A 173 4.01 -3.31 -8.75
CA GLY A 173 4.59 -2.37 -9.69
C GLY A 173 5.58 -1.38 -9.08
N GLY A 174 5.48 -1.11 -7.76
CA GLY A 174 6.41 -0.21 -7.09
C GLY A 174 6.68 -0.49 -5.62
N THR A 175 6.02 -1.50 -5.03
CA THR A 175 6.24 -1.96 -3.65
C THR A 175 6.42 -3.47 -3.64
N PHE A 176 7.12 -3.94 -2.60
CA PHE A 176 7.32 -5.35 -2.32
C PHE A 176 6.91 -5.62 -0.88
N ASP A 177 6.04 -6.61 -0.67
CA ASP A 177 5.62 -7.05 0.65
C ASP A 177 5.75 -8.56 0.77
N THR A 178 6.03 -9.03 1.98
CA THR A 178 6.00 -10.45 2.29
C THR A 178 5.39 -10.66 3.67
N THR A 179 4.43 -11.59 3.73
CA THR A 179 3.58 -11.74 4.90
C THR A 179 3.33 -13.21 5.17
N VAL A 180 3.48 -13.63 6.43
CA VAL A 180 3.10 -14.98 6.86
C VAL A 180 1.70 -14.91 7.46
N ILE A 181 0.78 -15.72 6.94
CA ILE A 181 -0.62 -15.74 7.35
C ILE A 181 -1.00 -17.17 7.77
N ALA A 182 -1.54 -17.31 8.97
CA ALA A 182 -2.19 -18.52 9.43
C ALA A 182 -3.71 -18.42 9.19
N LEU A 183 -4.25 -19.38 8.45
CA LEU A 183 -5.67 -19.61 8.27
C LEU A 183 -6.08 -20.74 9.22
N ARG A 184 -6.88 -20.43 10.25
CA ARG A 184 -7.26 -21.39 11.31
C ARG A 184 -8.72 -21.25 11.66
N ASP A 185 -9.50 -22.33 11.60
CA ASP A 185 -10.95 -22.33 11.92
C ASP A 185 -11.75 -21.22 11.20
N GLY A 186 -11.35 -20.89 9.96
CA GLY A 186 -11.97 -19.80 9.18
C GLY A 186 -11.59 -18.37 9.59
N ASN A 187 -10.68 -18.21 10.56
CA ASN A 187 -10.03 -16.96 10.93
C ASN A 187 -8.76 -16.74 10.11
N ILE A 188 -8.37 -15.47 10.02
CA ILE A 188 -7.15 -15.03 9.35
C ILE A 188 -6.26 -14.37 10.40
N GLU A 189 -5.05 -14.87 10.58
CA GLU A 189 -4.08 -14.35 11.53
C GLU A 189 -2.80 -14.01 10.79
N VAL A 190 -2.48 -12.72 10.71
CA VAL A 190 -1.18 -12.28 10.22
C VAL A 190 -0.16 -12.53 11.33
N ILE A 191 0.84 -13.36 11.05
CA ILE A 191 1.89 -13.70 12.02
C ILE A 191 2.96 -12.61 12.04
N CYS A 192 3.41 -12.21 10.85
CA CYS A 192 4.37 -11.14 10.65
C CYS A 192 4.33 -10.64 9.21
N THR A 193 4.82 -9.43 9.01
CA THR A 193 4.99 -8.81 7.70
C THR A 193 6.33 -8.07 7.65
N ASP A 194 6.88 -7.96 6.45
CA ASP A 194 8.02 -7.11 6.11
C ASP A 194 7.84 -6.62 4.67
N GLY A 195 8.62 -5.63 4.24
CA GLY A 195 8.46 -5.05 2.91
C GLY A 195 9.42 -3.91 2.60
N ASP A 196 9.23 -3.34 1.41
CA ASP A 196 9.94 -2.18 0.89
C ASP A 196 9.02 -1.40 -0.05
N HIS A 197 8.75 -0.14 0.31
CA HIS A 197 7.85 0.75 -0.42
C HIS A 197 8.49 1.34 -1.71
N GLU A 198 9.79 1.15 -1.91
CA GLU A 198 10.55 1.62 -3.09
C GLU A 198 11.21 0.46 -3.85
N LEU A 199 10.56 -0.72 -3.84
CA LEU A 199 11.02 -1.91 -4.57
C LEU A 199 9.86 -2.57 -5.32
N GLY A 200 9.85 -2.50 -6.65
CA GLY A 200 8.84 -3.15 -7.47
C GLY A 200 9.14 -3.08 -8.96
N GLY A 201 8.19 -3.51 -9.79
CA GLY A 201 8.39 -3.64 -11.24
C GLY A 201 8.94 -2.40 -11.97
N ALA A 202 8.68 -1.19 -11.46
CA ALA A 202 9.21 0.07 -11.98
C ALA A 202 10.73 0.19 -11.85
N ASP A 203 11.34 -0.44 -10.85
CA ASP A 203 12.80 -0.44 -10.67
C ASP A 203 13.48 -1.40 -11.66
N TRP A 204 12.81 -2.52 -11.98
CA TRP A 204 13.23 -3.38 -13.09
C TRP A 204 13.14 -2.64 -14.43
N ASP A 205 12.09 -1.85 -14.64
CA ASP A 205 11.95 -1.01 -15.84
C ASP A 205 13.09 0.02 -15.91
N ALA A 206 13.41 0.67 -14.79
CA ALA A 206 14.49 1.65 -14.71
C ALA A 206 15.86 1.05 -15.09
N ARG A 207 16.20 -0.16 -14.59
CA ARG A 207 17.43 -0.87 -14.99
C ARG A 207 17.49 -1.14 -16.49
N LEU A 208 16.35 -1.48 -17.09
CA LEU A 208 16.27 -1.73 -18.52
C LEU A 208 16.36 -0.44 -19.33
N VAL A 209 15.78 0.67 -18.86
CA VAL A 209 15.95 2.01 -19.45
C VAL A 209 17.42 2.41 -19.47
N GLU A 210 18.13 2.27 -18.34
CA GLU A 210 19.57 2.56 -18.24
C GLU A 210 20.38 1.72 -19.24
N TYR A 211 20.11 0.42 -19.32
CA TYR A 211 20.75 -0.48 -20.27
C TYR A 211 20.51 -0.09 -21.74
N LEU A 212 19.27 0.26 -22.10
CA LEU A 212 18.91 0.67 -23.45
C LEU A 212 19.59 1.99 -23.83
N ALA A 213 19.62 2.97 -22.92
CA ALA A 213 20.31 4.24 -23.15
C ALA A 213 21.83 4.06 -23.26
N GLU A 214 22.44 3.21 -22.43
CA GLU A 214 23.86 2.85 -22.54
C GLU A 214 24.19 2.23 -23.90
N ARG A 215 23.47 1.20 -24.31
CA ARG A 215 23.68 0.51 -25.60
C ARG A 215 23.46 1.45 -26.79
N PHE A 216 22.49 2.36 -26.72
CA PHE A 216 22.29 3.39 -27.75
C PHE A 216 23.51 4.32 -27.86
N ARG A 217 24.03 4.82 -26.72
CA ARG A 217 25.20 5.71 -26.70
C ARG A 217 26.47 5.01 -27.19
N GLU A 218 26.64 3.73 -26.95
CA GLU A 218 27.75 2.95 -27.50
C GLU A 218 27.72 2.87 -29.03
N GLU A 219 26.51 2.72 -29.62
CA GLU A 219 26.32 2.68 -31.07
C GLU A 219 26.39 4.08 -31.71
N HIS A 220 25.87 5.11 -31.01
CA HIS A 220 25.76 6.50 -31.47
C HIS A 220 26.36 7.49 -30.45
N PRO A 221 27.69 7.51 -30.22
CA PRO A 221 28.32 8.33 -29.18
C PRO A 221 28.18 9.85 -29.41
N ASP A 222 27.92 10.27 -30.65
CA ASP A 222 27.76 11.68 -31.03
C ASP A 222 26.32 12.21 -30.85
N ALA A 223 25.35 11.35 -30.49
CA ALA A 223 23.92 11.67 -30.49
C ALA A 223 23.38 12.15 -29.12
N GLY A 224 24.23 12.36 -28.11
CA GLY A 224 23.79 12.72 -26.76
C GLY A 224 23.19 11.56 -25.97
N ASP A 225 22.74 11.82 -24.74
CA ASP A 225 22.08 10.84 -23.89
C ASP A 225 20.55 10.85 -24.11
N PRO A 226 19.94 9.72 -24.50
CA PRO A 226 18.49 9.59 -24.59
C PRO A 226 17.73 10.03 -23.33
N LEU A 227 18.36 9.94 -22.15
CA LEU A 227 17.74 10.30 -20.87
C LEU A 227 17.74 11.81 -20.59
N ASP A 228 18.50 12.61 -21.36
CA ASP A 228 18.49 14.07 -21.23
C ASP A 228 17.27 14.70 -21.93
N ASP A 229 16.57 13.95 -22.79
CA ASP A 229 15.36 14.37 -23.49
C ASP A 229 14.11 13.70 -22.89
N LYS A 230 13.23 14.49 -22.27
CA LYS A 230 12.05 13.97 -21.54
C LYS A 230 11.12 13.10 -22.40
N GLN A 231 10.95 13.43 -23.68
CA GLN A 231 10.09 12.65 -24.57
C GLN A 231 10.73 11.29 -24.89
N THR A 232 12.02 11.29 -25.22
CA THR A 232 12.80 10.07 -25.44
C THR A 232 12.85 9.21 -24.18
N GLU A 233 13.09 9.81 -23.01
CA GLU A 233 13.11 9.11 -21.72
C GLU A 233 11.76 8.42 -21.45
N GLN A 234 10.63 9.10 -21.67
CA GLN A 234 9.32 8.49 -21.48
C GLN A 234 9.01 7.39 -22.49
N GLN A 235 9.45 7.54 -23.74
CA GLN A 235 9.34 6.46 -24.72
C GLN A 235 10.15 5.24 -24.30
N LEU A 236 11.37 5.44 -23.78
CA LEU A 236 12.22 4.36 -23.25
C LEU A 236 11.57 3.66 -22.05
N ARG A 237 10.95 4.41 -21.13
CA ARG A 237 10.23 3.82 -19.97
C ARG A 237 9.10 2.90 -20.42
N ARG A 238 8.31 3.33 -21.40
CA ARG A 238 7.25 2.52 -22.01
C ARG A 238 7.83 1.26 -22.68
N ASP A 239 8.84 1.44 -23.52
CA ASP A 239 9.45 0.33 -24.27
C ASP A 239 10.13 -0.69 -23.34
N ALA A 240 10.73 -0.23 -22.25
CA ALA A 240 11.31 -1.08 -21.21
C ALA A 240 10.25 -1.93 -20.52
N GLU A 241 9.11 -1.35 -20.12
CA GLU A 241 8.03 -2.12 -19.50
C GLU A 241 7.45 -3.17 -20.47
N ASP A 242 7.27 -2.82 -21.74
CA ASP A 242 6.81 -3.75 -22.78
C ASP A 242 7.82 -4.87 -23.02
N ALA A 243 9.12 -4.55 -23.05
CA ALA A 243 10.20 -5.52 -23.16
C ALA A 243 10.23 -6.46 -21.93
N LYS A 244 10.13 -5.94 -20.71
CA LYS A 244 10.02 -6.74 -19.47
C LYS A 244 8.86 -7.73 -19.56
N LYS A 245 7.65 -7.25 -19.89
CA LYS A 245 6.46 -8.09 -20.05
C LYS A 245 6.64 -9.14 -21.14
N ALA A 246 7.28 -8.80 -22.26
CA ALA A 246 7.56 -9.75 -23.33
C ALA A 246 8.56 -10.83 -22.89
N LEU A 247 9.62 -10.45 -22.17
CA LEU A 247 10.67 -11.35 -21.67
C LEU A 247 10.16 -12.34 -20.61
N THR A 248 9.04 -12.06 -19.94
CA THR A 248 8.34 -13.04 -19.10
C THR A 248 7.99 -14.33 -19.86
N THR A 249 7.66 -14.24 -21.16
CA THR A 249 7.29 -15.40 -21.98
C THR A 249 8.33 -15.75 -23.04
N ARG A 250 9.09 -14.76 -23.53
CA ARG A 250 10.10 -14.91 -24.58
C ARG A 250 11.52 -14.93 -24.02
N THR A 251 12.46 -15.48 -24.77
CA THR A 251 13.88 -15.51 -24.39
C THR A 251 14.65 -14.27 -24.84
N SER A 252 14.15 -13.52 -25.82
CA SER A 252 14.69 -12.22 -26.23
C SER A 252 13.59 -11.29 -26.76
N TYR A 253 13.91 -10.00 -26.81
CA TYR A 253 13.10 -8.93 -27.36
C TYR A 253 14.00 -7.85 -27.97
N THR A 254 13.61 -7.23 -29.08
CA THR A 254 14.37 -6.13 -29.68
C THR A 254 13.62 -4.82 -29.48
N VAL A 255 14.26 -3.88 -28.79
CA VAL A 255 13.77 -2.52 -28.61
C VAL A 255 14.39 -1.62 -29.66
N ARG A 256 13.57 -0.79 -30.31
CA ARG A 256 14.05 0.21 -31.26
C ARG A 256 14.14 1.56 -30.58
N VAL A 257 15.34 1.94 -30.17
CA VAL A 257 15.60 3.25 -29.55
C VAL A 257 15.81 4.29 -30.63
N MET A 258 15.09 5.41 -30.57
CA MET A 258 15.23 6.54 -31.48
C MET A 258 15.53 7.80 -30.68
N HIS A 259 16.64 8.48 -30.98
CA HIS A 259 17.05 9.72 -30.32
C HIS A 259 17.95 10.54 -31.26
N ASP A 260 17.80 11.86 -31.24
CA ASP A 260 18.53 12.81 -32.10
C ASP A 260 18.61 12.38 -33.60
N GLY A 261 17.49 11.88 -34.14
CA GLY A 261 17.40 11.42 -35.53
C GLY A 261 18.18 10.13 -35.84
N ARG A 262 18.83 9.51 -34.86
CA ARG A 262 19.45 8.18 -34.95
C ARG A 262 18.49 7.10 -34.44
N ALA A 263 18.72 5.88 -34.89
CA ALA A 263 17.98 4.72 -34.44
C ALA A 263 18.93 3.55 -34.19
N ALA A 264 18.78 2.89 -33.05
CA ALA A 264 19.47 1.65 -32.71
C ALA A 264 18.44 0.54 -32.47
N ALA A 265 18.75 -0.67 -32.94
CA ALA A 265 17.95 -1.86 -32.67
C ALA A 265 18.68 -2.71 -31.62
N ILE A 266 18.25 -2.58 -30.38
CA ILE A 266 18.94 -3.14 -29.22
C ILE A 266 18.22 -4.42 -28.83
N GLU A 267 18.88 -5.56 -28.98
CA GLU A 267 18.38 -6.84 -28.48
C GLU A 267 18.69 -6.97 -26.98
N ILE A 268 17.67 -7.36 -26.21
CA ILE A 268 17.79 -7.77 -24.82
C ILE A 268 17.34 -9.23 -24.69
N THR A 269 18.18 -10.07 -24.07
CA THR A 269 17.82 -11.45 -23.74
C THR A 269 17.27 -11.52 -22.32
N ARG A 270 16.47 -12.56 -22.02
CA ARG A 270 16.00 -12.81 -20.65
C ARG A 270 17.17 -12.99 -19.68
N GLU A 271 18.20 -13.73 -20.09
CA GLU A 271 19.41 -13.91 -19.29
C GLU A 271 20.07 -12.58 -18.93
N LYS A 272 20.22 -11.67 -19.91
CA LYS A 272 20.81 -10.35 -19.64
C LYS A 272 19.90 -9.48 -18.77
N PHE A 273 18.59 -9.54 -18.97
CA PHE A 273 17.63 -8.82 -18.13
C PHE A 273 17.68 -9.31 -16.67
N GLU A 274 17.75 -10.63 -16.45
CA GLU A 274 17.92 -11.24 -15.13
C GLU A 274 19.27 -10.87 -14.51
N GLU A 275 20.34 -10.77 -15.31
CA GLU A 275 21.67 -10.33 -14.85
C GLU A 275 21.65 -8.88 -14.33
N ILE A 276 21.09 -7.93 -15.11
CA ILE A 276 21.09 -6.49 -14.75
C ILE A 276 20.08 -6.11 -13.67
N THR A 277 19.19 -7.03 -13.30
CA THR A 277 18.17 -6.82 -12.25
C THR A 277 18.36 -7.76 -11.05
N LYS A 278 19.48 -8.48 -11.02
CA LYS A 278 19.76 -9.49 -10.00
C LYS A 278 19.78 -8.89 -8.58
N ASP A 279 20.33 -7.68 -8.42
CA ASP A 279 20.40 -6.97 -7.15
C ASP A 279 19.01 -6.71 -6.56
N LEU A 280 18.04 -6.36 -7.41
CA LEU A 280 16.66 -6.13 -6.98
C LEU A 280 15.99 -7.42 -6.51
N LEU A 281 16.21 -8.54 -7.21
CA LEU A 281 15.71 -9.85 -6.78
C LEU A 281 16.43 -10.35 -5.51
N ASP A 282 17.73 -10.10 -5.35
CA ASP A 282 18.44 -10.46 -4.12
C ASP A 282 17.85 -9.70 -2.91
N ARG A 283 17.52 -8.42 -3.06
CA ARG A 283 16.85 -7.63 -2.01
C ARG A 283 15.51 -8.23 -1.58
N THR A 284 14.67 -8.69 -2.52
CA THR A 284 13.39 -9.31 -2.14
C THR A 284 13.59 -10.63 -1.38
N ILE A 285 14.63 -11.40 -1.71
CA ILE A 285 14.99 -12.63 -1.00
C ILE A 285 15.51 -12.32 0.42
N GLU A 286 16.32 -11.27 0.58
CA GLU A 286 16.80 -10.83 1.89
C GLU A 286 15.64 -10.43 2.82
N ILE A 287 14.71 -9.60 2.32
CA ILE A 287 13.50 -9.20 3.06
C ILE A 287 12.66 -10.42 3.41
N THR A 288 12.44 -11.34 2.46
CA THR A 288 11.73 -12.61 2.71
C THR A 288 12.42 -13.43 3.81
N GLY A 289 13.75 -13.47 3.82
CA GLY A 289 14.53 -14.14 4.86
C GLY A 289 14.29 -13.54 6.25
N ARG A 290 14.16 -12.21 6.37
CA ARG A 290 13.80 -11.56 7.64
C ARG A 290 12.40 -11.92 8.09
N THR A 291 11.42 -11.91 7.19
CA THR A 291 10.04 -12.32 7.50
C THR A 291 9.99 -13.76 8.03
N LEU A 292 10.72 -14.67 7.40
CA LEU A 292 10.80 -16.06 7.83
C LEU A 292 11.51 -16.21 9.19
N ALA A 293 12.53 -15.40 9.47
CA ALA A 293 13.17 -15.37 10.78
C ALA A 293 12.19 -14.89 11.88
N THR A 294 11.47 -13.79 11.62
CA THR A 294 10.43 -13.28 12.54
C THR A 294 9.32 -14.31 12.77
N ALA A 295 8.88 -15.01 11.72
CA ALA A 295 7.91 -16.10 11.83
C ALA A 295 8.45 -17.26 12.70
N ALA A 296 9.73 -17.63 12.52
CA ALA A 296 10.38 -18.69 13.29
C ALA A 296 10.50 -18.31 14.78
N ASP A 297 10.80 -17.05 15.09
CA ASP A 297 10.82 -16.53 16.47
C ASP A 297 9.43 -16.60 17.13
N LYS A 298 8.37 -16.51 16.33
CA LYS A 298 6.98 -16.75 16.73
C LYS A 298 6.55 -18.22 16.70
N GLY A 299 7.48 -19.15 16.44
CA GLY A 299 7.24 -20.58 16.44
C GLY A 299 6.65 -21.15 15.14
N ILE A 300 6.64 -20.37 14.06
CA ILE A 300 6.16 -20.80 12.74
C ILE A 300 7.37 -21.12 11.84
N THR A 301 7.60 -22.41 11.61
CA THR A 301 8.71 -22.90 10.77
C THR A 301 8.27 -23.65 9.51
N ASP A 302 6.99 -24.02 9.45
CA ASP A 302 6.42 -24.81 8.37
C ASP A 302 5.34 -24.02 7.63
N TYR A 303 5.38 -24.09 6.30
CA TYR A 303 4.49 -23.36 5.39
C TYR A 303 3.88 -24.34 4.40
N ASP A 304 2.56 -24.30 4.26
CA ASP A 304 1.83 -25.17 3.34
C ASP A 304 1.94 -24.69 1.90
N ASP A 305 1.89 -23.37 1.70
CA ASP A 305 1.83 -22.75 0.38
C ASP A 305 2.63 -21.44 0.33
N LEU A 306 3.30 -21.22 -0.80
CA LEU A 306 3.85 -19.91 -1.19
C LEU A 306 2.92 -19.31 -2.24
N VAL A 307 2.25 -18.19 -1.91
CA VAL A 307 1.30 -17.49 -2.78
C VAL A 307 1.97 -16.28 -3.39
N LEU A 308 2.03 -16.25 -4.73
CA LEU A 308 2.60 -15.13 -5.48
C LEU A 308 1.51 -14.13 -5.87
N VAL A 309 1.69 -12.87 -5.48
CA VAL A 309 0.77 -11.74 -5.72
C VAL A 309 1.53 -10.62 -6.43
N GLY A 310 0.83 -9.81 -7.23
CA GLY A 310 1.44 -8.70 -7.95
C GLY A 310 2.04 -9.10 -9.30
N GLY A 311 1.86 -8.24 -10.31
CA GLY A 311 2.17 -8.59 -11.70
C GLY A 311 3.65 -8.88 -11.99
N SER A 312 4.56 -8.37 -11.17
CA SER A 312 6.01 -8.60 -11.33
C SER A 312 6.41 -10.02 -10.90
N THR A 313 5.61 -10.72 -10.08
CA THR A 313 5.86 -12.14 -9.74
C THR A 313 5.72 -13.10 -10.93
N LYS A 314 5.15 -12.65 -12.05
CA LYS A 314 5.08 -13.44 -13.28
C LYS A 314 6.45 -13.69 -13.90
N MET A 315 7.46 -12.89 -13.57
CA MET A 315 8.82 -13.07 -14.08
C MET A 315 9.34 -14.46 -13.65
N PRO A 316 9.79 -15.33 -14.59
CA PRO A 316 10.19 -16.70 -14.26
C PRO A 316 11.31 -16.80 -13.21
N ALA A 317 12.24 -15.85 -13.21
CA ALA A 317 13.32 -15.77 -12.24
C ALA A 317 12.83 -15.67 -10.78
N VAL A 318 11.70 -15.01 -10.53
CA VAL A 318 11.14 -14.84 -9.18
C VAL A 318 10.71 -16.19 -8.62
N ALA A 319 9.85 -16.91 -9.34
CA ALA A 319 9.37 -18.23 -8.90
C ALA A 319 10.52 -19.24 -8.80
N ALA A 320 11.44 -19.25 -9.77
CA ALA A 320 12.58 -20.16 -9.75
C ALA A 320 13.53 -19.89 -8.57
N ARG A 321 13.78 -18.60 -8.24
CA ARG A 321 14.64 -18.24 -7.11
C ARG A 321 13.98 -18.61 -5.78
N LEU A 322 12.70 -18.32 -5.60
CA LEU A 322 11.97 -18.67 -4.38
C LEU A 322 11.89 -20.19 -4.16
N GLU A 323 11.64 -20.97 -5.22
CA GLU A 323 11.63 -22.44 -5.11
C GLU A 323 13.02 -22.98 -4.73
N ALA A 324 14.09 -22.41 -5.29
CA ALA A 324 15.46 -22.82 -4.99
C ALA A 324 15.90 -22.47 -3.56
N GLU A 325 15.54 -21.29 -3.06
CA GLU A 325 15.95 -20.79 -1.74
C GLU A 325 15.08 -21.36 -0.60
N LEU A 326 13.77 -21.49 -0.83
CA LEU A 326 12.79 -21.84 0.21
C LEU A 326 12.35 -23.30 0.16
N GLY A 327 12.53 -23.99 -0.98
CA GLY A 327 11.98 -25.33 -1.19
C GLY A 327 10.44 -25.39 -1.22
N LEU A 328 9.77 -24.23 -1.22
CA LEU A 328 8.32 -24.10 -1.31
C LEU A 328 7.91 -23.97 -2.77
N LYS A 329 6.85 -24.69 -3.16
CA LYS A 329 6.31 -24.60 -4.51
C LYS A 329 5.49 -23.31 -4.66
N PRO A 330 5.91 -22.35 -5.53
CA PRO A 330 5.17 -21.12 -5.71
C PRO A 330 3.83 -21.37 -6.42
N ARG A 331 2.78 -20.69 -5.95
CA ARG A 331 1.42 -20.72 -6.54
C ARG A 331 1.08 -19.36 -7.10
N LEU A 332 1.03 -19.29 -8.42
CA LEU A 332 0.60 -18.10 -9.17
C LEU A 332 -0.90 -18.21 -9.45
N GLN A 333 -1.74 -17.65 -8.58
CA GLN A 333 -3.20 -17.66 -8.74
C GLN A 333 -3.72 -16.26 -9.05
N ASP A 334 -3.81 -15.93 -10.34
CA ASP A 334 -4.36 -14.66 -10.82
C ASP A 334 -3.78 -13.41 -10.10
N PRO A 335 -2.44 -13.23 -10.15
CA PRO A 335 -1.71 -12.31 -9.27
C PRO A 335 -2.08 -10.84 -9.45
N ASP A 336 -2.70 -10.47 -10.59
CA ASP A 336 -3.12 -9.08 -10.85
C ASP A 336 -4.52 -8.77 -10.31
N LEU A 337 -5.35 -9.79 -10.08
CA LEU A 337 -6.79 -9.61 -9.80
C LEU A 337 -7.21 -10.18 -8.44
N ALA A 338 -6.40 -11.05 -7.85
CA ALA A 338 -6.69 -11.71 -6.58
C ALA A 338 -6.95 -10.70 -5.44
N VAL A 339 -6.19 -9.61 -5.41
CA VAL A 339 -6.30 -8.54 -4.42
C VAL A 339 -7.67 -7.84 -4.51
N ALA A 340 -8.05 -7.33 -5.68
CA ALA A 340 -9.35 -6.67 -5.86
C ALA A 340 -10.54 -7.61 -5.55
N LYS A 341 -10.46 -8.88 -6.00
CA LYS A 341 -11.47 -9.90 -5.70
C LYS A 341 -11.59 -10.17 -4.20
N GLY A 342 -10.46 -10.27 -3.51
CA GLY A 342 -10.39 -10.42 -2.06
C GLY A 342 -10.98 -9.23 -1.32
N ALA A 343 -10.68 -8.01 -1.77
CA ALA A 343 -11.24 -6.78 -1.22
C ALA A 343 -12.76 -6.71 -1.42
N ALA A 344 -13.29 -7.20 -2.55
CA ALA A 344 -14.74 -7.23 -2.80
C ALA A 344 -15.45 -8.24 -1.87
N LEU A 345 -14.83 -9.41 -1.64
CA LEU A 345 -15.31 -10.38 -0.65
C LEU A 345 -15.30 -9.79 0.76
N TYR A 346 -14.20 -9.15 1.13
CA TYR A 346 -14.10 -8.48 2.43
C TYR A 346 -15.16 -7.38 2.58
N ALA A 347 -15.34 -6.53 1.57
CA ALA A 347 -16.36 -5.47 1.57
C ALA A 347 -17.75 -6.06 1.81
N PHE A 348 -18.08 -7.16 1.12
CA PHE A 348 -19.33 -7.89 1.31
C PHE A 348 -19.49 -8.38 2.75
N GLU A 349 -18.47 -9.06 3.28
CA GLU A 349 -18.49 -9.62 4.63
C GLU A 349 -18.56 -8.55 5.72
N GLU A 350 -17.82 -7.46 5.57
CA GLU A 350 -17.81 -6.33 6.50
C GLU A 350 -19.14 -5.59 6.49
N THR A 351 -19.73 -5.33 5.32
CA THR A 351 -21.08 -4.75 5.22
C THR A 351 -22.12 -5.66 5.87
N TYR A 352 -22.07 -6.97 5.63
CA TYR A 352 -22.96 -7.93 6.29
C TYR A 352 -22.80 -7.89 7.81
N ARG A 353 -21.56 -7.90 8.33
CA ARG A 353 -21.28 -7.79 9.78
C ARG A 353 -21.77 -6.47 10.36
N ARG A 354 -21.61 -5.34 9.68
CA ARG A 354 -22.11 -4.02 10.11
C ARG A 354 -23.63 -3.98 10.21
N LEU A 355 -24.34 -4.58 9.25
CA LEU A 355 -25.81 -4.69 9.28
C LEU A 355 -26.29 -5.52 10.48
N LEU A 356 -25.61 -6.63 10.79
CA LEU A 356 -25.92 -7.42 11.99
C LEU A 356 -25.68 -6.63 13.27
N ARG A 357 -24.55 -5.91 13.38
CA ARG A 357 -24.21 -5.09 14.56
C ARG A 357 -25.18 -3.93 14.77
N SER A 358 -25.69 -3.32 13.70
CA SER A 358 -26.66 -2.22 13.77
C SER A 358 -28.11 -2.68 14.03
N GLY A 359 -28.34 -4.00 14.07
CA GLY A 359 -29.69 -4.57 14.23
C GLY A 359 -30.53 -4.57 12.96
N ALA A 360 -29.95 -4.25 11.79
CA ALA A 360 -30.59 -4.27 10.49
C ALA A 360 -30.69 -5.70 9.90
N THR A 361 -31.22 -6.63 10.69
CA THR A 361 -31.23 -8.07 10.38
C THR A 361 -31.96 -8.42 9.09
N GLU A 362 -33.02 -7.69 8.73
CA GLU A 362 -33.75 -7.92 7.46
C GLU A 362 -32.88 -7.63 6.24
N GLN A 363 -32.10 -6.53 6.27
CA GLN A 363 -31.18 -6.16 5.19
C GLN A 363 -30.01 -7.15 5.09
N ALA A 364 -29.48 -7.58 6.24
CA ALA A 364 -28.45 -8.61 6.27
C ALA A 364 -28.96 -9.93 5.64
N GLN A 365 -30.18 -10.34 5.98
CA GLN A 365 -30.78 -11.56 5.42
C GLN A 365 -31.05 -11.44 3.92
N GLU A 366 -31.49 -10.27 3.44
CA GLU A 366 -31.67 -10.02 2.01
C GLU A 366 -30.33 -10.14 1.26
N MET A 367 -29.27 -9.53 1.80
CA MET A 367 -27.92 -9.60 1.22
C MET A 367 -27.42 -11.06 1.15
N ALA A 368 -27.56 -11.82 2.23
CA ALA A 368 -27.18 -13.22 2.27
C ALA A 368 -27.99 -14.09 1.31
N SER A 369 -29.30 -13.83 1.18
CA SER A 369 -30.16 -14.58 0.26
C SER A 369 -29.83 -14.28 -1.20
N LYS A 370 -29.53 -13.02 -1.55
CA LYS A 370 -29.14 -12.65 -2.92
C LYS A 370 -27.81 -13.29 -3.33
N ALA A 371 -26.84 -13.32 -2.42
CA ALA A 371 -25.55 -13.97 -2.65
C ALA A 371 -25.60 -15.51 -2.54
N GLY A 372 -26.77 -16.10 -2.25
CA GLY A 372 -26.91 -17.56 -2.13
C GLY A 372 -26.17 -18.18 -0.94
N LEU A 373 -25.93 -17.41 0.14
CA LEU A 373 -25.16 -17.89 1.29
C LEU A 373 -25.93 -18.93 2.12
N SER A 374 -25.28 -20.06 2.37
CA SER A 374 -25.76 -21.06 3.33
C SER A 374 -25.75 -20.53 4.77
N ALA A 375 -26.54 -21.14 5.65
CA ALA A 375 -26.56 -20.79 7.08
C ALA A 375 -25.19 -21.02 7.76
N GLU A 376 -24.37 -21.94 7.23
CA GLU A 376 -23.01 -22.18 7.70
C GLU A 376 -22.08 -21.04 7.29
N GLN A 377 -22.10 -20.63 6.03
CA GLN A 377 -21.33 -19.48 5.54
C GLN A 377 -21.72 -18.19 6.26
N GLN A 378 -23.01 -17.98 6.53
CA GLN A 378 -23.46 -16.83 7.32
C GLN A 378 -22.88 -16.82 8.74
N ARG A 379 -22.87 -17.98 9.41
CA ARG A 379 -22.24 -18.12 10.75
C ARG A 379 -20.73 -17.90 10.67
N GLN A 380 -20.07 -18.42 9.64
CA GLN A 380 -18.64 -18.25 9.44
C GLN A 380 -18.27 -16.78 9.21
N ILE A 381 -18.98 -16.08 8.31
CA ILE A 381 -18.78 -14.65 8.06
C ILE A 381 -19.04 -13.83 9.32
N ALA A 382 -20.11 -14.13 10.06
CA ALA A 382 -20.43 -13.42 11.29
C ALA A 382 -19.40 -13.64 12.41
N GLY A 383 -18.76 -14.82 12.43
CA GLY A 383 -17.80 -15.22 13.45
C GLY A 383 -16.32 -15.01 13.09
N ARG A 384 -15.99 -14.77 11.81
CA ARG A 384 -14.61 -14.64 11.33
C ARG A 384 -13.90 -13.50 12.03
N GLN A 385 -12.74 -13.81 12.59
CA GLN A 385 -11.80 -12.85 13.13
C GLN A 385 -10.63 -12.67 12.16
N ILE A 386 -10.21 -11.42 12.01
CA ILE A 386 -8.97 -11.07 11.32
C ILE A 386 -8.09 -10.43 12.37
N LYS A 387 -7.01 -11.12 12.71
CA LYS A 387 -5.96 -10.60 13.58
C LYS A 387 -4.82 -10.10 12.70
N THR A 388 -4.35 -8.91 13.02
CA THR A 388 -3.27 -8.23 12.30
C THR A 388 -2.12 -7.95 13.25
N VAL A 389 -1.02 -7.45 12.70
CA VAL A 389 0.14 -7.02 13.46
C VAL A 389 0.52 -5.59 13.07
N ALA A 390 1.25 -4.89 13.94
CA ALA A 390 1.84 -3.60 13.62
C ALA A 390 2.84 -3.73 12.45
N SER A 391 2.72 -2.87 11.43
CA SER A 391 3.68 -2.83 10.31
C SER A 391 5.02 -2.20 10.71
N HIS A 392 4.97 -1.21 11.59
CA HIS A 392 6.13 -0.45 12.08
C HIS A 392 6.14 -0.39 13.60
N ALA A 393 7.33 -0.10 14.16
CA ALA A 393 7.46 0.26 15.56
C ALA A 393 7.08 1.74 15.80
N PHE A 394 6.49 2.02 16.95
CA PHE A 394 6.07 3.35 17.39
C PHE A 394 6.64 3.67 18.76
N GLY A 395 7.13 4.90 18.92
CA GLY A 395 7.79 5.35 20.14
C GLY A 395 7.67 6.84 20.39
N ILE A 396 8.39 7.29 21.43
CA ILE A 396 8.58 8.71 21.71
C ILE A 396 10.05 9.08 21.77
N VAL A 397 10.35 10.35 21.47
CA VAL A 397 11.68 10.90 21.76
C VAL A 397 11.87 11.05 23.26
N VAL A 398 12.92 10.44 23.77
CA VAL A 398 13.42 10.57 25.14
C VAL A 398 14.80 11.22 25.13
N VAL A 399 15.14 11.88 26.23
CA VAL A 399 16.45 12.52 26.41
C VAL A 399 17.20 11.80 27.51
N ASP A 400 18.39 11.29 27.18
CA ASP A 400 19.29 10.72 28.18
C ASP A 400 19.79 11.84 29.12
N ARG A 401 19.63 11.63 30.43
CA ARG A 401 19.90 12.67 31.42
C ARG A 401 21.39 13.01 31.54
N GLU A 402 22.29 12.06 31.29
CA GLU A 402 23.73 12.24 31.48
C GLU A 402 24.39 12.88 30.26
N THR A 403 24.03 12.38 29.08
CA THR A 403 24.62 12.75 27.79
C THR A 403 23.84 13.85 27.08
N GLN A 404 22.59 14.08 27.47
CA GLN A 404 21.64 14.99 26.79
C GLN A 404 21.36 14.58 25.34
N ALA A 405 21.65 13.33 24.96
CA ALA A 405 21.34 12.79 23.65
C ALA A 405 19.85 12.44 23.55
N GLU A 406 19.25 12.75 22.40
CA GLU A 406 17.90 12.29 22.06
C GLU A 406 17.97 10.86 21.51
N GLN A 407 17.03 10.03 21.95
CA GLN A 407 16.82 8.68 21.44
C GLN A 407 15.33 8.41 21.32
N VAL A 408 14.94 7.44 20.49
CA VAL A 408 13.56 6.96 20.42
C VAL A 408 13.41 5.76 21.34
N ALA A 409 12.45 5.83 22.25
CA ALA A 409 11.98 4.69 23.03
C ALA A 409 10.71 4.15 22.37
N HIS A 410 10.80 2.98 21.73
CA HIS A 410 9.66 2.30 21.13
C HIS A 410 8.85 1.57 22.20
N LEU A 411 7.52 1.79 22.19
CA LEU A 411 6.58 1.15 23.10
C LEU A 411 5.76 0.06 22.42
N VAL A 412 5.47 0.26 21.12
CA VAL A 412 4.85 -0.75 20.26
C VAL A 412 5.90 -1.13 19.22
N HIS A 413 6.15 -2.41 19.06
CA HIS A 413 7.17 -2.92 18.14
C HIS A 413 6.54 -3.41 16.84
N ALA A 414 7.33 -3.38 15.76
CA ALA A 414 6.94 -4.00 14.51
C ALA A 414 6.61 -5.48 14.73
N ASN A 415 5.50 -5.95 14.15
CA ASN A 415 4.92 -7.27 14.33
C ASN A 415 4.25 -7.55 15.69
N ASP A 416 4.03 -6.56 16.56
CA ASP A 416 3.16 -6.74 17.73
C ASP A 416 1.71 -7.05 17.30
N GLU A 417 1.05 -7.98 17.99
CA GLU A 417 -0.35 -8.33 17.71
C GLU A 417 -1.29 -7.16 17.98
N LEU A 418 -2.21 -6.91 17.04
CA LEU A 418 -3.19 -5.83 17.16
C LEU A 418 -4.56 -6.36 17.66
N PRO A 419 -5.24 -5.60 18.55
CA PRO A 419 -4.83 -4.30 19.08
C PRO A 419 -3.71 -4.41 20.13
N ALA A 420 -2.80 -3.44 20.14
CA ALA A 420 -1.68 -3.36 21.08
C ALA A 420 -1.87 -2.17 22.03
N SER A 421 -1.49 -2.32 23.30
CA SER A 421 -1.53 -1.23 24.28
C SER A 421 -0.35 -1.35 25.24
N HIS A 422 0.46 -0.29 25.31
CA HIS A 422 1.66 -0.24 26.12
C HIS A 422 1.68 1.08 26.90
N THR A 423 1.96 0.98 28.21
CA THR A 423 2.04 2.14 29.10
C THR A 423 3.38 2.13 29.81
N GLU A 424 4.08 3.26 29.78
CA GLU A 424 5.37 3.45 30.43
C GLU A 424 5.46 4.82 31.12
N ASP A 425 6.21 4.87 32.23
CA ASP A 425 6.49 6.11 32.94
C ASP A 425 7.78 6.76 32.42
N PHE A 426 7.64 7.97 31.89
CA PHE A 426 8.77 8.83 31.53
C PHE A 426 8.97 9.93 32.57
N PHE A 427 10.13 10.57 32.57
CA PHE A 427 10.51 11.50 33.64
C PHE A 427 11.08 12.81 33.13
N THR A 428 10.79 13.92 33.82
CA THR A 428 11.39 15.22 33.51
C THR A 428 12.91 15.20 33.71
N VAL A 429 13.62 15.93 32.86
CA VAL A 429 15.10 15.94 32.84
C VAL A 429 15.65 17.00 33.80
N TYR A 430 14.95 18.13 33.93
CA TYR A 430 15.43 19.32 34.64
C TYR A 430 14.58 19.68 35.87
N ASP A 431 15.22 20.30 36.86
CA ASP A 431 14.52 20.93 37.98
C ASP A 431 13.67 22.10 37.47
N ASN A 432 12.45 22.22 37.98
CA ASN A 432 11.45 23.23 37.62
C ASN A 432 11.03 23.23 36.15
N GLN A 433 11.17 22.11 35.45
CA GLN A 433 10.57 21.91 34.13
C GLN A 433 9.05 22.09 34.23
N THR A 434 8.47 23.00 33.43
CA THR A 434 7.02 23.35 33.46
C THR A 434 6.23 22.75 32.30
N ALA A 435 6.91 22.10 31.36
CA ALA A 435 6.30 21.44 30.21
C ALA A 435 7.22 20.32 29.72
N ALA A 436 6.65 19.29 29.09
CA ALA A 436 7.40 18.26 28.38
C ALA A 436 6.82 18.14 26.97
N ASP A 437 7.71 18.11 25.98
CA ASP A 437 7.34 17.86 24.60
C ASP A 437 7.19 16.35 24.40
N VAL A 438 6.05 15.93 23.87
CA VAL A 438 5.74 14.54 23.51
C VAL A 438 5.82 14.47 21.99
N ARG A 439 6.94 13.96 21.49
CA ARG A 439 7.22 13.77 20.06
C ARG A 439 7.09 12.29 19.74
N VAL A 440 6.05 11.94 18.98
CA VAL A 440 5.72 10.57 18.59
C VAL A 440 6.45 10.24 17.30
N MET A 441 7.12 9.08 17.29
CA MET A 441 7.98 8.62 16.21
C MET A 441 7.47 7.29 15.66
N GLU A 442 7.53 7.12 14.34
CA GLU A 442 7.34 5.86 13.60
C GLU A 442 8.67 5.42 12.98
N GLN A 443 8.97 4.13 13.02
CA GLN A 443 10.11 3.55 12.31
C GLN A 443 10.05 3.91 10.82
N ALA A 444 11.12 4.52 10.28
CA ALA A 444 11.19 4.87 8.85
C ALA A 444 11.97 3.84 8.01
N GLY A 445 12.95 3.20 8.63
CA GLY A 445 13.80 2.19 7.99
C GLY A 445 13.24 0.78 8.08
N SER A 446 13.98 -0.17 7.53
CA SER A 446 13.58 -1.58 7.53
C SER A 446 13.78 -2.32 8.87
N VAL A 447 14.39 -1.67 9.84
CA VAL A 447 14.61 -2.17 11.20
C VAL A 447 14.38 -1.04 12.21
N GLU A 448 13.99 -1.41 13.43
CA GLU A 448 13.85 -0.47 14.54
C GLU A 448 15.21 0.15 14.90
N SER A 449 15.26 1.48 15.03
CA SER A 449 16.47 2.24 15.36
C SER A 449 16.18 3.26 16.46
N PRO A 450 16.99 3.33 17.54
CA PRO A 450 16.82 4.34 18.57
C PRO A 450 17.26 5.74 18.12
N GLU A 451 17.91 5.89 16.95
CA GLU A 451 18.36 7.18 16.45
C GLU A 451 17.18 7.98 15.87
N PRO A 452 16.89 9.21 16.34
CA PRO A 452 15.75 9.98 15.85
C PRO A 452 15.76 10.25 14.34
N ALA A 453 16.94 10.29 13.72
CA ALA A 453 17.10 10.51 12.28
C ALA A 453 16.65 9.32 11.42
N ASP A 454 16.54 8.12 12.00
CA ASP A 454 16.09 6.90 11.33
C ASP A 454 14.58 6.64 11.53
N ASN A 455 13.86 7.61 12.08
CA ASN A 455 12.43 7.55 12.38
C ASN A 455 11.72 8.79 11.80
N ASN A 456 10.44 8.64 11.49
CA ASN A 456 9.56 9.72 11.06
C ASN A 456 8.84 10.28 12.28
N GLU A 457 8.90 11.60 12.50
CA GLU A 457 8.06 12.25 13.50
C GLU A 457 6.64 12.38 12.94
N ILE A 458 5.66 11.74 13.59
CA ILE A 458 4.28 11.64 13.09
C ILE A 458 3.29 12.50 13.86
N ALA A 459 3.60 12.86 15.11
CA ALA A 459 2.79 13.77 15.91
C ALA A 459 3.63 14.42 17.02
N THR A 460 3.29 15.66 17.36
CA THR A 460 3.92 16.37 18.47
C THR A 460 2.87 17.08 19.32
N GLY A 461 3.04 17.03 20.63
CA GLY A 461 2.21 17.75 21.60
C GLY A 461 3.00 18.17 22.82
N VAL A 462 2.38 18.98 23.67
CA VAL A 462 3.04 19.49 24.88
C VAL A 462 2.16 19.19 26.08
N ILE A 463 2.70 18.48 27.07
CA ILE A 463 2.06 18.28 28.36
C ILE A 463 2.61 19.27 29.38
N LYS A 464 1.72 19.89 30.16
CA LYS A 464 2.13 20.83 31.21
C LYS A 464 2.56 20.06 32.46
N ILE A 465 3.67 20.50 33.03
CA ILE A 465 4.19 20.00 34.30
C ILE A 465 3.95 21.07 35.37
N PRO A 466 3.46 20.69 36.56
CA PRO A 466 3.25 21.65 37.64
C PRO A 466 4.55 22.39 38.00
N PRO A 467 4.48 23.68 38.35
CA PRO A 467 5.67 24.44 38.73
C PRO A 467 6.28 23.91 40.04
N GLY A 468 7.60 24.02 40.18
CA GLY A 468 8.30 23.68 41.43
C GLY A 468 8.65 22.20 41.60
N LYS A 469 8.45 21.36 40.57
CA LYS A 469 8.87 19.95 40.58
C LYS A 469 10.38 19.82 40.37
N ARG A 470 10.98 18.77 40.96
CA ARG A 470 12.39 18.41 40.70
C ARG A 470 12.49 17.59 39.43
N ALA A 471 13.69 17.48 38.87
CA ALA A 471 14.00 16.50 37.84
C ALA A 471 13.62 15.10 38.32
N GLY A 472 13.16 14.24 37.40
CA GLY A 472 12.63 12.92 37.72
C GLY A 472 11.12 12.89 37.98
N TRP A 473 10.38 13.92 37.57
CA TRP A 473 8.93 13.98 37.77
C TRP A 473 8.20 13.13 36.73
N PRO A 474 7.30 12.22 37.13
CA PRO A 474 6.73 11.22 36.22
C PRO A 474 5.65 11.80 35.30
N VAL A 475 5.65 11.33 34.06
CA VAL A 475 4.59 11.47 33.06
C VAL A 475 4.30 10.07 32.53
N GLU A 476 3.08 9.59 32.70
CA GLU A 476 2.65 8.30 32.17
C GLU A 476 2.29 8.47 30.71
N VAL A 477 2.90 7.69 29.82
CA VAL A 477 2.60 7.72 28.40
C VAL A 477 2.07 6.35 27.98
N THR A 478 0.93 6.35 27.31
CA THR A 478 0.25 5.16 26.81
C THR A 478 0.12 5.25 25.30
N PHE A 479 0.56 4.20 24.62
CA PHE A 479 0.36 3.98 23.19
C PHE A 479 -0.73 2.91 23.03
N GLU A 480 -1.77 3.24 22.28
CA GLU A 480 -2.84 2.31 21.92
C GLU A 480 -2.93 2.25 20.39
N LEU A 481 -2.60 1.10 19.81
CA LEU A 481 -2.70 0.86 18.37
C LEU A 481 -3.85 -0.10 18.11
N ASP A 482 -4.87 0.35 17.38
CA ASP A 482 -6.06 -0.46 17.12
C ASP A 482 -5.89 -1.44 15.95
N THR A 483 -6.91 -2.27 15.69
CA THR A 483 -6.89 -3.27 14.61
C THR A 483 -6.82 -2.67 13.20
N SER A 484 -7.14 -1.38 13.05
CA SER A 484 -7.03 -0.67 11.77
C SER A 484 -5.65 -0.05 11.54
N GLY A 485 -4.79 -0.07 12.57
CA GLY A 485 -3.49 0.58 12.57
C GLY A 485 -3.53 2.05 12.98
N LEU A 486 -4.62 2.52 13.60
CA LEU A 486 -4.70 3.89 14.11
C LEU A 486 -4.06 3.99 15.50
N LEU A 487 -3.07 4.88 15.64
CA LEU A 487 -2.37 5.12 16.89
C LEU A 487 -3.03 6.25 17.71
N HIS A 488 -3.34 5.93 18.96
CA HIS A 488 -3.75 6.89 19.99
C HIS A 488 -2.67 6.97 21.06
N VAL A 489 -2.11 8.17 21.25
CA VAL A 489 -1.11 8.42 22.29
C VAL A 489 -1.72 9.30 23.37
N THR A 490 -1.63 8.84 24.60
CA THR A 490 -2.09 9.57 25.78
C THR A 490 -0.91 9.83 26.70
N ALA A 491 -0.68 11.08 27.09
CA ALA A 491 0.25 11.42 28.17
C ALA A 491 -0.53 12.00 29.37
N VAL A 492 -0.23 11.53 30.58
CA VAL A 492 -0.90 11.94 31.82
C VAL A 492 0.13 12.37 32.87
N GLU A 493 -0.04 13.57 33.40
CA GLU A 493 0.70 14.03 34.58
C GLU A 493 0.00 13.51 35.85
N LYS A 494 0.71 12.74 36.68
CA LYS A 494 0.11 11.94 37.76
C LYS A 494 -0.45 12.74 38.93
N GLU A 495 -0.06 14.00 39.16
CA GLU A 495 -0.56 14.78 40.29
C GLU A 495 -1.78 15.64 39.96
N THR A 496 -1.75 16.40 38.87
CA THR A 496 -2.87 17.25 38.46
C THR A 496 -3.90 16.50 37.64
N GLY A 497 -3.52 15.35 37.07
CA GLY A 497 -4.33 14.64 36.08
C GLY A 497 -4.43 15.40 34.76
N GLU A 498 -3.50 16.33 34.49
CA GLU A 498 -3.42 17.00 33.19
C GLU A 498 -3.18 15.92 32.14
N LYS A 499 -3.96 15.95 31.06
CA LYS A 499 -3.93 14.95 30.00
C LYS A 499 -3.64 15.62 28.66
N LEU A 500 -2.72 15.03 27.92
CA LEU A 500 -2.53 15.27 26.49
C LEU A 500 -3.02 14.04 25.75
N GLU A 501 -3.94 14.23 24.81
CA GLU A 501 -4.36 13.19 23.86
C GLU A 501 -3.88 13.61 22.48
N LEU A 502 -3.07 12.75 21.86
CA LEU A 502 -2.65 12.86 20.48
C LEU A 502 -3.30 11.72 19.71
N LYS A 503 -4.27 12.09 18.86
CA LYS A 503 -4.67 11.24 17.75
C LYS A 503 -3.71 11.55 16.63
N VAL A 504 -2.99 10.54 16.17
CA VAL A 504 -2.11 10.73 15.02
C VAL A 504 -2.99 10.77 13.78
N ASP A 505 -3.56 11.96 13.50
CA ASP A 505 -4.02 12.34 12.17
C ASP A 505 -2.76 12.59 11.36
N VAL A 506 -2.23 11.53 10.76
CA VAL A 506 -0.94 11.58 10.11
C VAL A 506 -1.04 12.47 8.86
N GLY A 507 0.05 13.20 8.61
CA GLY A 507 0.15 14.34 7.70
C GLY A 507 -0.33 14.15 6.26
N GLY A 508 -0.40 15.29 5.57
CA GLY A 508 -0.88 15.45 4.19
C GLY A 508 -1.98 16.50 4.16
N MET A 509 -3.22 16.08 4.44
CA MET A 509 -4.40 16.94 4.35
C MET A 509 -5.26 16.91 5.61
N SER A 510 -5.68 18.08 6.08
CA SER A 510 -6.72 18.23 7.10
C SER A 510 -8.11 17.85 6.57
N GLU A 511 -9.05 17.57 7.47
CA GLU A 511 -10.46 17.32 7.09
C GLU A 511 -11.08 18.47 6.29
N GLU A 512 -10.71 19.72 6.58
CA GLU A 512 -11.16 20.89 5.81
C GLU A 512 -10.59 20.91 4.39
N GLU A 513 -9.34 20.47 4.22
CA GLU A 513 -8.71 20.34 2.91
C GLU A 513 -9.32 19.20 2.11
N VAL A 514 -9.60 18.05 2.73
CA VAL A 514 -10.30 16.92 2.10
C VAL A 514 -11.64 17.37 1.50
N GLU A 515 -12.46 18.09 2.26
CA GLU A 515 -13.75 18.58 1.74
C GLU A 515 -13.58 19.66 0.67
N ARG A 516 -12.55 20.51 0.78
CA ARG A 516 -12.21 21.50 -0.26
C ARG A 516 -11.81 20.82 -1.57
N SER A 517 -10.93 19.82 -1.51
CA SER A 517 -10.45 19.07 -2.67
C SER A 517 -11.55 18.23 -3.28
N ARG A 518 -12.41 17.61 -2.46
CA ARG A 518 -13.63 16.94 -2.96
C ARG A 518 -14.53 17.89 -3.75
N ALA A 519 -14.75 19.11 -3.23
CA ALA A 519 -15.55 20.11 -3.92
C ALA A 519 -14.88 20.61 -5.21
N ALA A 520 -13.56 20.74 -5.23
CA ALA A 520 -12.80 21.12 -6.42
C ALA A 520 -12.86 20.04 -7.49
N LEU A 521 -12.57 18.78 -7.14
CA LEU A 521 -12.57 17.63 -8.03
C LEU A 521 -13.96 17.38 -8.65
N SER A 522 -15.04 17.68 -7.92
CA SER A 522 -16.42 17.58 -8.44
C SER A 522 -16.72 18.51 -9.64
N ARG A 523 -15.85 19.50 -9.90
CA ARG A 523 -15.96 20.45 -11.02
C ARG A 523 -15.05 20.09 -12.19
N VAL A 524 -14.20 19.09 -12.03
CA VAL A 524 -13.27 18.61 -13.05
C VAL A 524 -13.92 17.44 -13.78
N GLN A 525 -13.85 17.44 -15.11
CA GLN A 525 -14.25 16.29 -15.90
C GLN A 525 -13.16 15.22 -15.83
N VAL A 526 -13.55 14.00 -15.46
CA VAL A 526 -12.63 12.84 -15.37
C VAL A 526 -13.11 11.78 -16.35
N SER A 527 -12.21 11.31 -17.22
CA SER A 527 -12.50 10.30 -18.24
C SER A 527 -11.52 9.15 -18.29
#